data_AF-A0A0E0LU97-F1
#
_entry.id   AF-A0A0E0LU97-F1
#
_cell.length_a   1.000
_cell.length_b   1.000
_cell.length_c   1.000
_cell.angle_alpha   90.00
_cell.angle_beta   90.00
_cell.angle_gamma   90.00
#
_symmetry.space_group_name_H-M   'P 1'
#
loop_
_entity.id
_entity.type
_entity.pdbx_description
1 polymer ?
#
loop_
_entity_poly.entity_id
_entity_poly.type
_entity_poly.pdbx_seq_one_letter_code
_entity_poly.pdbx_strand_id
1 'polypeptide(L)'
;MTEEDSIISNGGREEEVVVANGGGGGVVGTARSGGGGGGKVVQVLQRNFGEVQGILEQNRVLIQEISQNHEARDADGLTRNVALIRELNTNIARVVDLYANLSGSFSRSVTAAASANNTNTTNSTSPSAAAAAKASKRPRATDTE
;
A
#
# COMPACT_ATOMS: atom_id res chain seq x y z
N MET A 1 30.47 -31.41 34.25
CA MET A 1 30.40 -31.00 32.84
C MET A 1 29.09 -31.56 32.31
N THR A 2 28.09 -30.68 32.20
CA THR A 2 26.70 -30.98 31.85
C THR A 2 26.55 -30.97 30.34
N GLU A 3 26.13 -32.10 29.78
CA GLU A 3 25.70 -32.21 28.39
C GLU A 3 24.22 -31.83 28.34
N GLU A 4 23.94 -30.64 27.79
CA GLU A 4 22.59 -30.17 27.51
C GLU A 4 22.25 -30.50 26.05
N ASP A 5 21.61 -31.65 25.84
CA ASP A 5 20.91 -31.95 24.58
C ASP A 5 19.63 -31.10 24.51
N SER A 6 19.71 -29.97 23.82
CA SER A 6 18.56 -29.12 23.54
C SER A 6 17.83 -29.66 22.30
N ILE A 7 16.87 -30.55 22.53
CA ILE A 7 15.91 -30.97 21.49
C ILE A 7 14.92 -29.82 21.28
N ILE A 8 15.01 -29.14 20.14
CA ILE A 8 14.02 -28.13 19.72
C ILE A 8 12.71 -28.88 19.41
N SER A 9 11.82 -28.90 20.40
CA SER A 9 10.43 -29.33 20.25
C SER A 9 9.65 -28.25 19.49
N ASN A 10 9.49 -28.42 18.17
CA ASN A 10 8.63 -27.56 17.38
C ASN A 10 7.20 -28.11 17.37
N GLY A 11 6.51 -27.95 18.49
CA GLY A 11 5.07 -28.19 18.61
C GLY A 11 4.28 -27.03 18.00
N GLY A 12 4.17 -27.01 16.67
CA GLY A 12 3.31 -26.08 15.93
C GLY A 12 2.04 -26.78 15.47
N ARG A 13 0.91 -26.42 16.08
CA ARG A 13 -0.43 -26.86 15.67
C ARG A 13 -0.71 -26.43 14.24
N GLU A 14 -1.07 -27.38 13.38
CA GLU A 14 -1.60 -27.10 12.06
C GLU A 14 -3.07 -26.66 12.23
N GLU A 15 -3.33 -25.34 12.16
CA GLU A 15 -4.69 -24.87 11.87
C GLU A 15 -4.95 -25.05 10.37
N GLU A 16 -5.66 -26.12 10.04
CA GLU A 16 -6.25 -26.35 8.73
C GLU A 16 -7.31 -25.26 8.47
N VAL A 17 -6.93 -24.21 7.72
CA VAL A 17 -7.90 -23.25 7.18
C VAL A 17 -8.56 -23.91 5.97
N VAL A 18 -9.73 -24.51 6.21
CA VAL A 18 -10.59 -25.06 5.17
C VAL A 18 -11.15 -23.91 4.32
N VAL A 19 -10.54 -23.66 3.16
CA VAL A 19 -11.07 -22.72 2.16
C VAL A 19 -12.20 -23.42 1.41
N ALA A 20 -13.44 -23.12 1.77
CA ALA A 20 -14.62 -23.61 1.06
C ALA A 20 -14.67 -23.01 -0.35
N ASN A 21 -14.45 -23.84 -1.37
CA ASN A 21 -14.62 -23.46 -2.77
C ASN A 21 -16.11 -23.60 -3.15
N GLY A 22 -16.86 -22.51 -2.97
CA GLY A 22 -18.23 -22.39 -3.43
C GLY A 22 -18.27 -21.98 -4.91
N GLY A 23 -18.36 -22.96 -5.80
CA GLY A 23 -18.66 -22.73 -7.21
C GLY A 23 -20.14 -22.41 -7.43
N GLY A 24 -20.43 -21.47 -8.34
CA GLY A 24 -21.77 -21.32 -8.90
C GLY A 24 -22.07 -19.98 -9.56
N GLY A 25 -22.27 -20.02 -10.88
CA GLY A 25 -23.33 -19.25 -11.54
C GLY A 25 -22.96 -17.88 -12.06
N GLY A 26 -22.77 -17.79 -13.39
CA GLY A 26 -22.44 -16.55 -14.08
C GLY A 26 -23.56 -15.51 -14.11
N VAL A 27 -23.15 -14.27 -14.34
CA VAL A 27 -23.87 -13.28 -15.13
C VAL A 27 -22.84 -12.39 -15.82
N VAL A 28 -22.87 -12.41 -17.15
CA VAL A 28 -22.23 -11.41 -18.00
C VAL A 28 -22.89 -10.07 -17.69
N GLY A 29 -22.10 -9.16 -17.14
CA GLY A 29 -22.48 -7.79 -16.84
C GLY A 29 -21.30 -6.88 -17.13
N THR A 30 -20.95 -6.74 -18.40
CA THR A 30 -19.94 -5.79 -18.88
C THR A 30 -20.50 -4.38 -18.80
N ALA A 31 -20.48 -3.77 -17.61
CA ALA A 31 -20.47 -2.33 -17.41
C ALA A 31 -20.37 -2.04 -15.92
N ARG A 32 -19.19 -1.61 -15.47
CA ARG A 32 -18.99 -0.64 -14.37
C ARG A 32 -17.53 -0.20 -14.36
N SER A 33 -17.22 0.70 -15.29
CA SER A 33 -16.18 1.71 -15.06
C SER A 33 -16.71 2.62 -13.95
N GLY A 34 -16.40 2.28 -12.70
CA GLY A 34 -16.80 3.05 -11.52
C GLY A 34 -15.75 2.89 -10.43
N GLY A 35 -14.92 3.93 -10.24
CA GLY A 35 -13.89 4.00 -9.19
C GLY A 35 -12.47 4.18 -9.71
N GLY A 36 -12.23 5.19 -10.55
CA GLY A 36 -10.98 5.39 -11.32
C GLY A 36 -9.69 5.71 -10.55
N GLY A 37 -9.65 5.55 -9.22
CA GLY A 37 -8.47 5.78 -8.38
C GLY A 37 -7.79 4.50 -7.87
N GLY A 38 -8.57 3.58 -7.29
CA GLY A 38 -8.03 2.40 -6.59
C GLY A 38 -7.40 1.34 -7.50
N GLY A 39 -7.99 1.07 -8.66
CA GLY A 39 -7.47 0.07 -9.60
C GLY A 39 -6.09 0.43 -10.16
N LYS A 40 -5.81 1.73 -10.36
CA LYS A 40 -4.49 2.20 -10.82
C LYS A 40 -3.40 1.97 -9.78
N VAL A 41 -3.74 2.12 -8.50
CA VAL A 41 -2.81 1.96 -7.38
C VAL A 41 -2.48 0.48 -7.16
N VAL A 42 -3.48 -0.40 -7.27
CA VAL A 42 -3.27 -1.86 -7.23
C VAL A 42 -2.37 -2.32 -8.38
N GLN A 43 -2.56 -1.78 -9.59
CA GLN A 43 -1.70 -2.12 -10.73
C GLN A 43 -0.25 -1.68 -10.51
N VAL A 44 -0.03 -0.47 -9.97
CA VAL A 44 1.31 0.01 -9.59
C VAL A 44 1.91 -0.89 -8.51
N LEU A 45 1.14 -1.27 -7.49
CA LEU A 45 1.59 -2.19 -6.44
C LEU A 45 2.07 -3.52 -7.03
N GLN A 46 1.23 -4.19 -7.81
CA GLN A 46 1.56 -5.49 -8.41
C GLN A 46 2.84 -5.44 -9.26
N ARG A 47 3.00 -4.39 -10.08
CA ARG A 47 4.20 -4.21 -10.91
C ARG A 47 5.45 -4.01 -10.05
N ASN A 48 5.41 -3.10 -9.07
CA ASN A 48 6.59 -2.81 -8.24
C ASN A 48 6.98 -4.03 -7.39
N PHE A 49 6.00 -4.79 -6.87
CA PHE A 49 6.30 -6.02 -6.13
C PHE A 49 7.00 -7.07 -7.00
N GLY A 50 6.50 -7.33 -8.21
CA GLY A 50 7.16 -8.26 -9.14
C GLY A 50 8.59 -7.83 -9.48
N GLU A 51 8.82 -6.52 -9.64
CA GLU A 51 10.16 -5.97 -9.89
C GLU A 51 11.10 -6.14 -8.69
N VAL A 52 10.64 -5.82 -7.47
CA VAL A 52 11.42 -6.04 -6.25
C VAL A 52 11.74 -7.51 -6.06
N GLN A 53 10.78 -8.42 -6.28
CA GLN A 53 11.02 -9.86 -6.18
C GLN A 53 12.11 -10.33 -7.14
N GLY A 54 12.06 -9.88 -8.41
CA GLY A 54 13.09 -10.22 -9.39
C GLY A 54 14.48 -9.74 -8.98
N ILE A 55 14.58 -8.51 -8.44
CA ILE A 55 15.86 -7.96 -7.97
C ILE A 55 16.39 -8.74 -6.75
N LEU A 56 15.51 -9.11 -5.81
CA LEU A 56 15.92 -9.87 -4.62
C LEU A 56 16.34 -11.30 -4.97
N GLU A 57 15.71 -11.93 -5.95
CA GLU A 57 16.16 -13.23 -6.46
C GLU A 57 17.54 -13.12 -7.12
N GLN A 58 17.80 -12.06 -7.89
CA GLN A 58 19.13 -11.79 -8.41
C GLN A 58 20.15 -11.58 -7.29
N ASN A 59 19.80 -10.83 -6.23
CA ASN A 59 20.68 -10.68 -5.06
C ASN A 59 21.01 -12.01 -4.39
N ARG A 60 20.06 -12.95 -4.32
CA ARG A 60 20.31 -14.30 -3.81
C ARG A 60 21.41 -15.00 -4.63
N VAL A 61 21.32 -14.96 -5.96
CA VAL A 61 22.31 -15.57 -6.86
C VAL A 61 23.68 -14.90 -6.72
N LEU A 62 23.73 -13.56 -6.68
CA LEU A 62 24.98 -12.82 -6.49
C LEU A 62 25.68 -13.19 -5.17
N ILE A 63 24.93 -13.32 -4.07
CA ILE A 63 25.47 -13.73 -2.76
C ILE A 63 26.03 -15.15 -2.82
N GLN A 64 25.37 -16.06 -3.53
CA GLN A 64 25.86 -17.42 -3.73
C GLN A 64 27.18 -17.44 -4.51
N GLU A 65 27.30 -16.68 -5.60
CA GLU A 65 28.53 -16.58 -6.38
C GLU A 65 29.67 -15.94 -5.56
N ILE A 66 29.36 -14.88 -4.79
CA ILE A 66 30.32 -14.24 -3.88
C ILE A 66 30.87 -15.26 -2.87
N SER A 67 29.98 -16.06 -2.29
CA SER A 67 30.34 -17.08 -1.30
C SER A 67 31.22 -18.17 -1.91
N GLN A 68 30.89 -18.64 -3.12
CA GLN A 68 31.67 -19.65 -3.85
C GLN A 68 33.08 -19.16 -4.15
N ASN A 69 33.22 -17.94 -4.68
CA ASN A 69 34.53 -17.34 -4.95
C ASN A 69 35.35 -17.16 -3.66
N HIS A 70 34.70 -16.83 -2.54
CA HIS A 70 35.38 -16.72 -1.24
C HIS A 70 35.88 -18.09 -0.75
N GLU A 71 35.07 -19.15 -0.93
CA GLU A 71 35.43 -20.51 -0.56
C GLU A 71 36.55 -21.08 -1.44
N ALA A 72 36.54 -20.78 -2.74
CA ALA A 72 37.58 -21.17 -3.69
C ALA A 72 38.95 -20.52 -3.41
N ARG A 73 38.97 -19.33 -2.78
CA ARG A 73 40.18 -18.56 -2.42
C ARG A 73 41.08 -18.22 -3.61
N ASP A 74 40.51 -18.10 -4.80
CA ASP A 74 41.20 -17.69 -6.00
C ASP A 74 41.26 -16.15 -6.10
N ALA A 75 42.39 -15.62 -6.55
CA ALA A 75 42.59 -14.17 -6.66
C ALA A 75 41.62 -13.52 -7.67
N ASP A 76 41.30 -14.24 -8.75
CA ASP A 76 40.40 -13.78 -9.80
C ASP A 76 38.94 -13.74 -9.30
N GLY A 77 38.47 -14.79 -8.61
CA GLY A 77 37.15 -14.83 -7.96
C GLY A 77 36.98 -13.74 -6.89
N LEU A 78 38.00 -13.49 -6.07
CA LEU A 78 37.97 -12.38 -5.11
C LEU A 78 37.92 -11.01 -5.81
N THR A 79 38.59 -10.85 -6.94
CA THR A 79 38.49 -9.63 -7.76
C THR A 79 37.08 -9.48 -8.33
N ARG A 80 36.48 -10.58 -8.81
CA ARG A 80 35.10 -10.62 -9.31
C ARG A 80 34.09 -10.29 -8.21
N ASN A 81 34.33 -10.71 -6.97
CA ASN A 81 33.47 -10.37 -5.83
C ASN A 81 33.31 -8.86 -5.63
N VAL A 82 34.33 -8.05 -5.93
CA VAL A 82 34.21 -6.60 -5.85
C VAL A 82 33.16 -6.08 -6.85
N ALA A 83 33.11 -6.63 -8.06
CA ALA A 83 32.10 -6.27 -9.05
C ALA A 83 30.70 -6.77 -8.65
N LEU A 84 30.59 -8.03 -8.19
CA LEU A 84 29.32 -8.61 -7.75
C LEU A 84 28.72 -7.86 -6.54
N ILE A 85 29.54 -7.43 -5.57
CA ILE A 85 29.11 -6.63 -4.43
C ILE A 85 28.61 -5.24 -4.88
N ARG A 86 29.26 -4.63 -5.88
CA ARG A 86 28.78 -3.36 -6.46
C ARG A 86 27.42 -3.52 -7.13
N GLU A 87 27.22 -4.62 -7.85
CA GLU A 87 25.93 -4.96 -8.45
C GLU A 87 24.85 -5.17 -7.38
N LEU A 88 25.16 -5.94 -6.34
CA LEU A 88 24.28 -6.15 -5.19
C LEU A 88 23.88 -4.82 -4.54
N ASN A 89 24.83 -3.93 -4.28
CA ASN A 89 24.54 -2.62 -3.71
C ASN A 89 23.66 -1.75 -4.63
N THR A 90 23.88 -1.82 -5.93
CA THR A 90 23.05 -1.13 -6.94
C THR A 90 21.62 -1.66 -6.91
N ASN A 91 21.46 -2.98 -6.82
CA ASN A 91 20.16 -3.63 -6.69
C ASN A 91 19.43 -3.23 -5.41
N ILE A 92 20.13 -3.15 -4.28
CA ILE A 92 19.54 -2.67 -3.02
C ILE A 92 19.08 -1.21 -3.14
N ALA A 93 19.88 -0.32 -3.74
CA ALA A 93 19.47 1.06 -3.98
C ALA A 93 18.18 1.13 -4.82
N ARG A 94 18.09 0.33 -5.89
CA ARG A 94 16.89 0.24 -6.73
C ARG A 94 15.67 -0.28 -5.96
N VAL A 95 15.84 -1.27 -5.10
CA VAL A 95 14.74 -1.77 -4.25
C VAL A 95 14.23 -0.67 -3.33
N VAL A 96 15.13 0.12 -2.73
CA VAL A 96 14.76 1.28 -1.90
C VAL A 96 13.94 2.29 -2.71
N ASP A 97 14.37 2.63 -3.92
CA ASP A 97 13.65 3.56 -4.80
C ASP A 97 12.26 3.05 -5.18
N LEU A 98 12.13 1.76 -5.51
CA LEU A 98 10.84 1.13 -5.82
C LEU A 98 9.89 1.20 -4.62
N TYR A 99 10.37 0.95 -3.40
CA TYR A 99 9.57 1.09 -2.18
C TYR A 99 9.22 2.55 -1.87
N ALA A 100 10.11 3.51 -2.12
CA ALA A 100 9.82 4.93 -1.97
C ALA A 100 8.71 5.38 -2.94
N ASN A 101 8.77 4.93 -4.20
CA ASN A 101 7.73 5.20 -5.19
C ASN A 101 6.39 4.53 -4.83
N LEU A 102 6.45 3.30 -4.33
CA LEU A 102 5.30 2.53 -3.91
C LEU A 102 4.56 3.19 -2.75
N SER A 103 5.28 3.49 -1.67
CA SER A 103 4.74 4.15 -0.48
C SER A 103 4.19 5.53 -0.83
N GLY A 104 4.92 6.33 -1.61
CA GLY A 104 4.44 7.62 -2.08
C GLY A 104 3.16 7.54 -2.92
N SER A 105 3.07 6.56 -3.82
CA SER A 105 1.87 6.34 -4.65
C SER A 105 0.67 5.91 -3.82
N PHE A 106 0.88 5.06 -2.83
CA PHE A 106 -0.15 4.64 -1.89
C PHE A 106 -0.64 5.81 -1.02
N SER A 107 0.27 6.58 -0.40
CA SER A 107 -0.10 7.75 0.40
C SER A 107 -0.93 8.76 -0.39
N ARG A 108 -0.51 9.09 -1.63
CA ARG A 108 -1.28 9.99 -2.51
C ARG A 108 -2.68 9.46 -2.79
N SER A 109 -2.82 8.16 -3.04
CA SER A 109 -4.12 7.53 -3.25
C SER A 109 -5.04 7.66 -2.04
N VAL A 110 -4.51 7.40 -0.84
CA VAL A 110 -5.28 7.47 0.40
C VAL A 110 -5.72 8.92 0.68
N THR A 111 -4.83 9.90 0.51
CA THR A 111 -5.16 11.32 0.67
C THR A 111 -6.22 11.77 -0.35
N ALA A 112 -6.11 11.33 -1.60
CA ALA A 112 -7.10 11.63 -2.64
C ALA A 112 -8.48 11.01 -2.31
N ALA A 113 -8.52 9.77 -1.82
CA ALA A 113 -9.74 9.12 -1.39
C ALA A 113 -10.39 9.84 -0.18
N ALA A 114 -9.58 10.26 0.80
CA ALA A 114 -10.06 11.01 1.97
C ALA A 114 -10.63 12.39 1.61
N SER A 115 -10.00 13.10 0.66
CA SER A 115 -10.48 14.40 0.18
C SER A 115 -11.78 14.27 -0.63
N ALA A 116 -11.92 13.21 -1.44
CA ALA A 116 -13.14 12.94 -2.18
C ALA A 116 -14.36 12.76 -1.25
N ASN A 117 -14.20 12.07 -0.11
CA ASN A 117 -15.26 11.89 0.88
C ASN A 117 -15.71 13.18 1.57
N ASN A 118 -14.88 14.23 1.65
CA ASN A 118 -15.23 15.51 2.28
C ASN A 118 -16.11 16.42 1.42
N THR A 119 -16.21 16.16 0.11
CA THR A 119 -16.98 17.01 -0.83
C THR A 119 -18.47 16.68 -0.90
N ASN A 120 -18.93 15.61 -0.22
CA ASN A 120 -20.34 15.20 -0.23
C ASN A 120 -21.21 15.85 0.87
N THR A 121 -20.65 16.76 1.69
CA THR A 121 -21.34 17.31 2.89
C THR A 121 -21.77 18.78 2.76
N THR A 122 -21.44 19.51 1.68
CA THR A 122 -21.67 20.97 1.63
C THR A 122 -22.72 21.47 0.63
N ASN A 123 -23.51 20.61 -0.02
CA ASN A 123 -24.59 21.07 -0.92
C ASN A 123 -25.99 21.08 -0.29
N SER A 124 -26.09 21.45 0.98
CA SER A 124 -27.37 21.78 1.63
C SER A 124 -27.41 23.24 2.10
N THR A 125 -27.04 24.18 1.21
CA THR A 125 -27.41 25.60 1.40
C THR A 125 -28.55 25.96 0.44
N SER A 126 -29.77 25.82 0.98
CA SER A 126 -30.98 26.66 0.87
C SER A 126 -31.49 27.08 -0.53
N PRO A 127 -32.81 27.02 -0.80
CA PRO A 127 -33.69 28.07 -0.26
C PRO A 127 -35.15 27.63 0.00
N SER A 128 -35.77 28.06 1.09
CA SER A 128 -37.23 28.23 1.10
C SER A 128 -37.67 29.22 2.16
N ALA A 129 -38.03 30.41 1.68
CA ALA A 129 -38.86 31.35 2.39
C ALA A 129 -40.29 30.78 2.49
N ALA A 130 -40.78 30.53 3.70
CA ALA A 130 -42.22 30.54 4.01
C ALA A 130 -42.49 30.42 5.52
N ALA A 131 -43.51 31.17 5.97
CA ALA A 131 -44.31 31.03 7.19
C ALA A 131 -43.86 31.77 8.48
N ALA A 132 -44.45 32.98 8.65
CA ALA A 132 -45.39 33.39 9.72
C ALA A 132 -45.17 32.85 11.15
N ALA A 133 -45.31 33.56 12.27
CA ALA A 133 -45.94 34.83 12.63
C ALA A 133 -45.50 35.19 14.08
N LYS A 134 -45.71 36.44 14.52
CA LYS A 134 -46.55 36.80 15.70
C LYS A 134 -46.17 38.15 16.33
N ALA A 135 -47.13 39.06 16.24
CA ALA A 135 -47.40 40.29 17.00
C ALA A 135 -46.53 40.65 18.22
N SER A 136 -46.04 41.91 18.25
CA SER A 136 -45.99 42.73 19.47
C SER A 136 -45.63 44.22 19.22
N LYS A 137 -46.46 45.09 19.83
CA LYS A 137 -46.22 46.49 20.28
C LYS A 137 -46.09 47.65 19.26
N ARG A 138 -47.19 48.41 19.11
CA ARG A 138 -47.22 49.89 19.20
C ARG A 138 -47.37 50.27 20.70
N PRO A 139 -46.92 51.43 21.23
CA PRO A 139 -47.02 52.80 20.68
C PRO A 139 -45.66 53.56 20.70
N ARG A 140 -45.47 54.73 20.08
CA ARG A 140 -45.88 56.05 20.60
C ARG A 140 -45.35 57.10 19.63
N ALA A 141 -46.20 58.03 19.20
CA ALA A 141 -45.82 59.16 18.37
C ALA A 141 -45.01 60.19 19.18
N THR A 142 -43.96 60.73 18.57
CA THR A 142 -43.28 61.95 18.97
C THR A 142 -43.60 63.00 17.93
N ASP A 143 -44.58 63.86 18.24
CA ASP A 143 -44.70 65.18 17.61
C ASP A 143 -44.09 66.17 18.60
N THR A 144 -43.02 66.84 18.16
CA THR A 144 -42.60 68.12 18.72
C THR A 144 -42.00 68.92 17.58
N GLU A 145 -42.57 70.10 17.36
CA GLU A 145 -42.06 71.20 16.52
C GLU A 145 -40.60 71.54 16.82
#